data_AF-C7RAZ7-F1
#
_entry.id   AF-C7RAZ7-F1
#
_cell.length_a   1.000
_cell.length_b   1.000
_cell.length_c   1.000
_cell.angle_alpha   90.00
_cell.angle_beta   90.00
_cell.angle_gamma   90.00
#
_symmetry.space_group_name_H-M   'P 1'
#
loop_
_entity.id
_entity.type
_entity.pdbx_description
1 polymer ?
#
loop_
_entity_poly.entity_id
_entity_poly.type
_entity_poly.pdbx_seq_one_letter_code
_entity_poly.pdbx_strand_id
1 'polypeptide(L)'
;MTILIRSIFVLFLALGVAACSSEPTFDATNDQTMEASMEEMTKDMTEEEKMELGQAVMSIAMQVGFSSMGDEEKIEKELKEKLHGKTAEEIIEQANGAK
;
A
#
# COMPACT_ATOMS: atom_id res chain seq x y z
N MET A 1 37.50 -30.38 9.76
CA MET A 1 36.35 -30.40 8.83
C MET A 1 35.00 -30.32 9.58
N THR A 2 34.91 -29.52 10.65
CA THR A 2 33.68 -29.31 11.44
C THR A 2 33.28 -27.84 11.51
N ILE A 3 34.23 -26.94 11.22
CA ILE A 3 34.04 -25.49 11.19
C ILE A 3 33.29 -25.06 9.91
N LEU A 4 33.59 -25.69 8.77
CA LEU A 4 32.96 -25.40 7.48
C LEU A 4 31.47 -25.80 7.42
N ILE A 5 31.05 -26.78 8.23
CA ILE A 5 29.65 -27.26 8.28
C ILE A 5 28.79 -26.31 9.13
N ARG A 6 29.35 -25.66 10.17
CA ARG A 6 28.64 -24.68 11.00
C ARG A 6 28.38 -23.36 10.27
N SER A 7 29.24 -22.98 9.31
CA SER A 7 29.08 -21.74 8.55
C SER A 7 28.01 -21.82 7.45
N ILE A 8 27.69 -23.02 6.94
CA ILE A 8 26.64 -23.21 5.92
C ILE A 8 25.23 -23.13 6.52
N PHE A 9 25.06 -23.54 7.78
CA PHE A 9 23.74 -23.51 8.44
C PHE A 9 23.26 -22.09 8.76
N VAL A 10 24.19 -21.14 8.93
CA VAL A 10 23.87 -19.72 9.20
C VAL A 10 23.46 -18.99 7.91
N LEU A 11 23.92 -19.46 6.73
CA LEU A 11 23.61 -18.81 5.45
C LEU A 11 22.18 -19.07 4.98
N PHE A 12 21.59 -20.22 5.34
CA PHE A 12 20.20 -20.54 4.99
C PHE A 12 19.16 -19.81 5.85
N LEU A 13 19.52 -19.36 7.06
CA LEU A 13 18.60 -18.60 7.92
C LEU A 13 18.44 -17.14 7.47
N ALA A 14 19.42 -16.57 6.76
CA ALA A 14 19.35 -15.20 6.25
C ALA A 14 18.39 -15.01 5.06
N LEU A 15 18.07 -16.10 4.34
CA LEU A 15 17.11 -16.07 3.23
C LEU A 15 15.66 -16.30 3.68
N GLY A 16 15.43 -16.74 4.93
CA GLY A 16 14.09 -16.98 5.48
C GLY A 16 13.35 -15.71 5.95
N VAL A 17 14.05 -14.57 6.04
CA VAL A 17 13.45 -13.29 6.50
C VAL A 17 12.95 -12.43 5.32
N ALA A 18 13.23 -12.81 4.08
CA ALA A 18 12.68 -12.14 2.89
C ALA A 18 11.23 -12.57 2.56
N ALA A 19 10.58 -13.34 3.44
CA ALA A 19 9.24 -13.92 3.20
C ALA A 19 8.08 -13.16 3.87
N CYS A 20 8.32 -12.04 4.58
CA CYS A 20 7.25 -11.19 5.15
C CYS A 20 7.68 -9.70 5.21
N SER A 21 8.10 -9.07 4.11
CA SER A 21 8.66 -7.70 4.19
C SER A 21 8.21 -6.73 3.11
N SER A 22 7.04 -6.94 2.53
CA SER A 22 6.36 -5.90 1.76
C SER A 22 4.87 -6.16 1.85
N GLU A 23 4.21 -5.48 2.79
CA GLU A 23 2.77 -5.35 2.80
C GLU A 23 2.32 -4.84 1.42
N PRO A 24 1.22 -5.35 0.85
CA PRO A 24 0.76 -4.92 -0.47
C PRO A 24 0.53 -3.41 -0.48
N THR A 25 1.04 -2.77 -1.54
CA THR A 25 0.93 -1.32 -1.73
C THR A 25 0.01 -1.01 -2.90
N PHE A 26 -0.69 0.10 -2.81
CA PHE A 26 -1.57 0.58 -3.87
C PHE A 26 -0.77 0.98 -5.13
N ASP A 27 -1.10 0.40 -6.28
CA ASP A 27 -0.39 0.63 -7.54
C ASP A 27 -1.24 1.41 -8.56
N ALA A 28 -1.17 2.74 -8.46
CA ALA A 28 -1.76 3.68 -9.44
C ALA A 28 -0.93 3.86 -10.74
N THR A 29 -0.20 2.84 -11.22
CA THR A 29 0.48 2.92 -12.53
C THR A 29 -0.52 2.93 -13.69
N ASN A 30 -1.54 2.07 -13.63
CA ASN A 30 -2.66 1.99 -14.56
C ASN A 30 -3.86 1.28 -13.89
N ASP A 31 -5.01 1.24 -14.57
CA ASP A 31 -6.24 0.65 -14.01
C ASP A 31 -6.08 -0.82 -13.61
N GLN A 32 -5.37 -1.63 -14.41
CA GLN A 32 -5.19 -3.05 -14.13
C GLN A 32 -4.34 -3.29 -12.89
N THR A 33 -3.27 -2.51 -12.71
CA THR A 33 -2.42 -2.62 -11.50
C THR A 33 -3.12 -2.08 -10.28
N MET A 34 -3.97 -1.06 -10.46
CA MET A 34 -4.75 -0.47 -9.38
C MET A 34 -5.78 -1.45 -8.83
N GLU A 35 -6.54 -2.10 -9.70
CA GLU A 35 -7.50 -3.14 -9.32
C GLU A 35 -6.79 -4.32 -8.64
N ALA A 36 -5.73 -4.85 -9.26
CA ALA A 36 -5.00 -6.00 -8.73
C ALA A 36 -4.36 -5.72 -7.37
N SER A 37 -3.75 -4.55 -7.19
CA SER A 37 -3.17 -4.16 -5.89
C SER A 37 -4.22 -3.93 -4.83
N MET A 38 -5.38 -3.35 -5.16
CA MET A 38 -6.50 -3.22 -4.20
C MET A 38 -7.07 -4.58 -3.78
N GLU A 39 -7.23 -5.52 -4.71
CA GLU A 39 -7.60 -6.90 -4.39
C GLU A 39 -6.58 -7.56 -3.47
N GLU A 40 -5.28 -7.36 -3.73
CA GLU A 40 -4.21 -7.91 -2.89
C GLU A 40 -4.21 -7.29 -1.49
N MET A 41 -4.38 -5.97 -1.38
CA MET A 41 -4.47 -5.26 -0.10
C MET A 41 -5.64 -5.74 0.75
N THR A 42 -6.78 -6.03 0.12
CA THR A 42 -8.01 -6.39 0.84
C THR A 42 -8.21 -7.89 1.07
N LYS A 43 -7.33 -8.73 0.51
CA LYS A 43 -7.49 -10.19 0.49
C LYS A 43 -7.66 -10.81 1.88
N ASP A 44 -6.87 -10.34 2.84
CA ASP A 44 -6.82 -10.87 4.21
C ASP A 44 -7.51 -9.95 5.23
N MET A 45 -8.17 -8.89 4.77
CA MET A 45 -8.90 -7.94 5.60
C MET A 45 -10.32 -8.41 5.93
N THR A 46 -10.78 -8.03 7.12
CA THR A 46 -12.18 -8.05 7.51
C THR A 46 -13.00 -7.02 6.72
N GLU A 47 -14.33 -7.17 6.71
CA GLU A 47 -15.22 -6.21 6.06
C GLU A 47 -15.14 -4.80 6.68
N GLU A 48 -14.83 -4.72 7.98
CA GLU A 48 -14.64 -3.44 8.67
C GLU A 48 -13.37 -2.73 8.18
N GLU A 49 -12.25 -3.44 8.08
CA GLU A 49 -10.98 -2.90 7.56
C GLU A 49 -11.10 -2.49 6.08
N LYS A 50 -11.80 -3.28 5.25
CA LYS A 50 -12.08 -2.91 3.85
C LYS A 50 -12.91 -1.63 3.77
N MET A 51 -13.92 -1.49 4.63
CA MET A 51 -14.74 -0.29 4.68
C MET A 51 -13.93 0.92 5.12
N GLU A 52 -13.06 0.78 6.12
CA GLU A 52 -12.17 1.84 6.58
C GLU A 52 -11.20 2.29 5.48
N LEU A 53 -10.56 1.35 4.79
CA LEU A 53 -9.68 1.64 3.65
C LEU A 53 -10.45 2.37 2.53
N GLY A 54 -11.65 1.89 2.18
CA GLY A 54 -12.49 2.53 1.15
C GLY A 54 -12.89 3.96 1.52
N GLN A 55 -13.27 4.19 2.79
CA GLN A 55 -13.55 5.53 3.30
C GLN A 55 -12.30 6.43 3.27
N ALA A 56 -11.13 5.88 3.61
CA ALA A 56 -9.88 6.61 3.58
C ALA A 56 -9.50 7.06 2.15
N VAL A 57 -9.56 6.15 1.18
CA VAL A 57 -9.33 6.46 -0.24
C VAL A 57 -10.31 7.53 -0.72
N MET A 58 -11.60 7.39 -0.41
CA MET A 58 -12.64 8.35 -0.79
C MET A 58 -12.39 9.73 -0.17
N SER A 59 -12.01 9.79 1.11
CA SER A 59 -11.68 11.04 1.81
C SER A 59 -10.51 11.76 1.14
N ILE A 60 -9.43 11.03 0.82
CA ILE A 60 -8.26 11.58 0.12
C ILE A 60 -8.66 12.09 -1.26
N ALA A 61 -9.45 11.33 -2.02
CA ALA A 61 -9.94 11.73 -3.33
C ALA A 61 -10.78 13.02 -3.28
N MET A 62 -11.68 13.14 -2.31
CA MET A 62 -12.47 14.37 -2.11
C MET A 62 -11.57 15.56 -1.77
N GLN A 63 -10.62 15.39 -0.84
CA GLN A 63 -9.68 16.45 -0.47
C GLN A 63 -8.88 16.95 -1.68
N VAL A 64 -8.37 16.03 -2.49
CA VAL A 64 -7.66 16.35 -3.74
C VAL A 64 -8.58 17.06 -4.74
N GLY A 65 -9.83 16.60 -4.87
CA GLY A 65 -10.84 17.25 -5.71
C GLY A 65 -11.07 18.71 -5.30
N PHE A 66 -11.16 18.98 -4.00
CA PHE A 66 -11.30 20.33 -3.45
C PHE A 66 -10.03 21.19 -3.63
N SER A 67 -8.84 20.67 -3.33
CA SER A 67 -7.56 21.42 -3.50
C SER A 67 -7.24 21.71 -4.96
N SER A 68 -7.72 20.87 -5.86
CA SER A 68 -7.51 20.99 -7.30
C SER A 68 -8.56 21.85 -8.00
N MET A 69 -9.58 22.35 -7.29
CA MET A 69 -10.68 23.14 -7.87
C MET A 69 -11.39 22.45 -9.06
N GLY A 70 -11.41 21.11 -9.07
CA GLY A 70 -12.02 20.33 -10.15
C GLY A 70 -11.17 20.15 -11.41
N ASP A 71 -9.89 20.53 -11.41
CA ASP A 71 -8.95 20.23 -12.50
C ASP A 71 -8.60 18.74 -12.52
N GLU A 72 -9.08 18.02 -13.54
CA GLU A 72 -8.96 16.56 -13.63
C GLU A 72 -7.51 16.06 -13.72
N GLU A 73 -6.64 16.73 -14.49
CA GLU A 73 -5.22 16.33 -14.61
C GLU A 73 -4.48 16.54 -13.28
N LYS A 74 -4.80 17.65 -12.60
CA LYS A 74 -4.25 17.93 -11.27
C LYS A 74 -4.75 16.93 -10.24
N ILE A 75 -6.02 16.54 -10.30
CA ILE A 75 -6.60 15.52 -9.42
C ILE A 75 -5.91 14.17 -9.61
N GLU A 76 -5.77 13.71 -10.85
CA GLU A 76 -5.12 12.43 -11.15
C GLU A 76 -3.68 12.41 -10.64
N LYS A 77 -2.93 13.48 -10.91
CA LYS A 77 -1.55 13.63 -10.45
C LYS A 77 -1.44 13.62 -8.92
N GLU A 78 -2.23 14.46 -8.23
CA GLU A 78 -2.19 14.57 -6.78
C GLU A 78 -2.65 13.27 -6.10
N LEU A 79 -3.65 12.58 -6.65
CA LEU A 79 -4.08 11.26 -6.17
C LEU A 79 -2.98 10.22 -6.30
N LYS A 80 -2.33 10.15 -7.47
CA LYS A 80 -1.22 9.24 -7.70
C LYS A 80 -0.07 9.51 -6.73
N GLU A 81 0.33 10.77 -6.55
CA GLU A 81 1.37 11.15 -5.60
C GLU A 81 1.00 10.81 -4.15
N LYS A 82 -0.29 10.87 -3.80
CA LYS A 82 -0.80 10.62 -2.46
C LYS A 82 -1.09 9.17 -2.13
N LEU A 83 -1.24 8.29 -3.11
CA LEU A 83 -1.68 6.91 -2.89
C LEU A 83 -0.70 5.87 -3.43
N HIS A 84 -0.02 6.14 -4.55
CA HIS A 84 0.86 5.16 -5.17
C HIS A 84 2.01 4.76 -4.23
N GLY A 85 2.20 3.45 -4.07
CA GLY A 85 3.22 2.87 -3.21
C GLY A 85 2.89 2.87 -1.73
N LYS A 86 1.69 3.30 -1.32
CA LYS A 86 1.26 3.27 0.09
C LYS A 86 0.59 1.97 0.47
N THR A 87 0.80 1.52 1.70
CA THR A 87 0.05 0.42 2.30
C THR A 87 -1.35 0.86 2.71
N ALA A 88 -2.21 -0.08 3.08
CA ALA A 88 -3.56 0.22 3.53
C ALA A 88 -3.56 1.05 4.83
N GLU A 89 -2.68 0.69 5.77
CA GLU A 89 -2.49 1.42 7.02
C GLU A 89 -2.06 2.87 6.75
N GLU A 90 -1.10 3.10 5.85
CA GLU A 90 -0.63 4.45 5.51
C GLU A 90 -1.72 5.30 4.85
N ILE A 91 -2.60 4.69 4.04
CA ILE A 91 -3.75 5.38 3.43
C ILE A 91 -4.77 5.77 4.50
N ILE A 92 -5.09 4.85 5.42
CA ILE A 92 -6.02 5.09 6.53
C ILE A 92 -5.47 6.18 7.46
N GLU A 93 -4.18 6.09 7.84
CA GLU A 93 -3.52 7.09 8.67
C GLU A 93 -3.54 8.47 8.00
N GLN A 94 -3.23 8.54 6.70
CA GLN A 94 -3.26 9.80 5.96
C GLN A 94 -4.67 10.42 5.91
N ALA A 95 -5.71 9.61 5.74
CA ALA A 95 -7.08 10.09 5.77
C ALA A 95 -7.50 10.60 7.16
N ASN A 96 -7.03 9.93 8.23
CA ASN A 96 -7.35 10.26 9.61
C ASN A 96 -6.53 11.45 10.17
N GLY A 97 -5.29 11.63 9.71
CA GLY A 97 -4.39 12.73 10.05
C GLY A 97 -4.69 14.04 9.30
N ALA A 98 -5.58 14.01 8.31
CA ALA A 98 -6.06 15.19 7.59
C ALA A 98 -7.20 15.94 8.31
N LYS A 99 -7.47 15.62 9.59
CA LYS A 99 -8.42 16.35 10.44
C LYS A 99 -7.86 17.67 10.96
#